data_AF-A0A3A9FVZ4-F1
#
_entry.id   AF-A0A3A9FVZ4-F1
#
_cell.length_a   1.000
_cell.length_b   1.000
_cell.length_c   1.000
_cell.angle_alpha   90.00
_cell.angle_beta   90.00
_cell.angle_gamma   90.00
#
_symmetry.space_group_name_H-M   'P 1'
#
loop_
_entity.id
_entity.type
_entity.pdbx_description
1 polymer ?
#
loop_
_entity_poly.entity_id
_entity_poly.type
_entity_poly.pdbx_seq_one_letter_code
_entity_poly.pdbx_strand_id
1 'polypeptide(L)'
;MGHEHTHDHDHDHPHTHPHGGLEETTAILSYMLDHNRHHGKELEEIGEKLRQAGREEAAKEVQAAVEAFTQGNDKLASALEHLK
;
A
#
# COMPACT_ATOMS: atom_id res chain seq x y z
N MET A 1 -45.59 -9.27 31.43
CA MET A 1 -44.88 -8.01 31.73
C MET A 1 -43.99 -7.71 30.54
N GLY A 2 -44.50 -6.93 29.59
CA GLY A 2 -43.74 -6.51 28.41
C GLY A 2 -43.03 -5.21 28.73
N HIS A 3 -41.74 -5.13 28.44
CA HIS A 3 -41.06 -3.87 28.30
C HIS A 3 -40.47 -3.85 26.89
N GLU A 4 -41.19 -3.18 25.99
CA GLU A 4 -40.67 -2.73 24.71
C GLU A 4 -39.64 -1.64 24.99
N HIS A 5 -38.41 -1.85 24.55
CA HIS A 5 -37.46 -0.77 24.37
C HIS A 5 -37.33 -0.51 22.88
N THR A 6 -38.16 0.42 22.40
CA THR A 6 -37.97 1.10 21.13
C THR A 6 -36.85 2.11 21.33
N HIS A 7 -35.64 1.78 20.92
CA HIS A 7 -34.66 2.80 20.58
C HIS A 7 -34.46 2.74 19.08
N ASP A 8 -35.34 3.50 18.41
CA ASP A 8 -35.10 4.10 17.12
C ASP A 8 -33.76 4.84 17.19
N HIS A 9 -32.74 4.25 16.58
CA HIS A 9 -31.56 4.98 16.16
C HIS A 9 -31.62 5.04 14.65
N ASP A 10 -32.52 5.91 14.18
CA ASP A 10 -32.37 6.59 12.91
C ASP A 10 -31.02 7.32 12.92
N HIS A 11 -30.01 6.65 12.36
CA HIS A 11 -28.83 7.30 11.83
C HIS A 11 -28.82 6.99 10.33
N ASP A 12 -29.80 7.57 9.64
CA ASP A 12 -29.66 7.96 8.24
C ASP A 12 -28.47 8.92 8.11
N HIS A 13 -27.29 8.33 8.00
CA HIS A 13 -26.18 8.95 7.32
C HIS A 13 -26.03 8.24 5.99
N PRO A 14 -26.62 8.77 4.90
CA PRO A 14 -26.20 8.37 3.58
C PRO A 14 -24.77 8.90 3.42
N HIS A 15 -23.80 8.12 3.90
CA HIS A 15 -22.41 8.23 3.47
C HIS A 15 -22.33 7.69 2.05
N THR A 16 -23.02 8.34 1.11
CA THR A 16 -22.63 8.31 -0.29
C THR A 16 -21.39 9.17 -0.42
N HIS A 17 -20.26 8.70 0.13
CA HIS A 17 -18.98 9.11 -0.41
C HIS A 17 -18.93 8.48 -1.81
N PRO A 18 -18.79 9.26 -2.89
CA PRO A 18 -18.46 8.67 -4.16
C PRO A 18 -17.08 8.03 -3.98
N HIS A 19 -17.05 6.72 -3.75
CA HIS A 19 -15.83 5.92 -3.81
C HIS A 19 -15.21 6.19 -5.19
N GLY A 20 -14.08 6.90 -5.23
CA GLY A 20 -13.42 7.28 -6.48
C GLY A 20 -13.10 8.78 -6.66
N GLY A 21 -12.99 9.56 -5.58
CA GLY A 21 -12.50 10.94 -5.65
C GLY A 21 -10.98 11.03 -5.93
N LEU A 22 -10.54 12.19 -6.43
CA LEU A 22 -9.10 12.47 -6.62
C LEU A 22 -8.32 12.41 -5.29
N GLU A 23 -8.92 12.89 -4.20
CA GLU A 23 -8.32 12.86 -2.86
C GLU A 23 -8.11 11.41 -2.36
N GLU A 24 -9.12 10.56 -2.52
CA GLU A 24 -9.03 9.12 -2.20
C GLU A 24 -7.96 8.43 -3.05
N THR A 25 -7.94 8.73 -4.36
CA THR A 25 -6.91 8.19 -5.27
C THR A 25 -5.51 8.62 -4.87
N THR A 26 -5.34 9.88 -4.46
CA THR A 26 -4.05 10.42 -3.99
C THR A 26 -3.62 9.78 -2.67
N ALA A 27 -4.55 9.57 -1.74
CA ALA A 27 -4.30 8.89 -0.48
C ALA A 27 -3.88 7.43 -0.69
N ILE A 28 -4.59 6.70 -1.56
CA ILE A 28 -4.25 5.32 -1.92
C ILE A 28 -2.87 5.28 -2.59
N LEU A 29 -2.59 6.18 -3.53
CA LEU A 29 -1.30 6.21 -4.23
C LEU A 29 -0.13 6.49 -3.26
N SER A 30 -0.35 7.39 -2.29
CA SER A 30 0.63 7.68 -1.23
C SER A 30 0.88 6.46 -0.34
N TYR A 31 -0.19 5.75 0.04
CA TYR A 31 -0.08 4.50 0.78
C TYR A 31 0.69 3.43 -0.02
N MET A 32 0.39 3.25 -1.31
CA MET A 32 1.06 2.25 -2.15
C MET A 32 2.55 2.55 -2.31
N LEU A 33 2.93 3.83 -2.42
CA LEU A 33 4.34 4.23 -2.45
C LEU A 33 5.07 3.84 -1.16
N ASP A 34 4.48 4.11 0.00
CA ASP A 34 5.08 3.73 1.29
C ASP A 34 5.18 2.21 1.45
N HIS A 35 4.11 1.50 1.06
CA HIS A 35 4.05 0.04 1.10
C HIS A 35 5.11 -0.62 0.24
N ASN A 36 5.30 -0.12 -0.99
CA ASN A 36 6.34 -0.62 -1.89
C ASN A 36 7.76 -0.38 -1.34
N ARG A 37 7.99 0.74 -0.65
CA ARG A 37 9.28 1.01 0.01
C ARG A 37 9.53 0.03 1.15
N HIS A 38 8.49 -0.36 1.89
CA HIS A 38 8.60 -1.39 2.92
C HIS A 38 8.95 -2.75 2.31
N HIS A 39 8.23 -3.18 1.27
CA HIS A 39 8.52 -4.42 0.56
C HIS A 39 9.93 -4.46 -0.04
N GLY A 40 10.42 -3.34 -0.58
CA GLY A 40 11.81 -3.25 -1.06
C GLY A 40 12.82 -3.63 0.02
N LYS A 41 12.65 -3.12 1.25
CA LYS A 41 13.54 -3.44 2.38
C LYS A 41 13.43 -4.90 2.81
N GLU A 42 12.22 -5.44 2.90
CA GLU A 42 12.02 -6.85 3.24
C GLU A 42 12.67 -7.78 2.19
N LEU A 43 12.58 -7.41 0.92
CA LEU A 43 13.22 -8.15 -0.17
C LEU A 43 14.74 -8.05 -0.13
N GLU A 44 15.33 -6.91 0.25
CA GLU A 44 16.77 -6.79 0.48
C GLU A 44 17.25 -7.79 1.55
N GLU A 45 16.55 -7.88 2.69
CA GLU A 45 16.86 -8.84 3.75
C GLU A 45 16.75 -10.30 3.28
N ILE A 46 15.75 -10.60 2.44
CA ILE A 46 15.59 -11.93 1.83
C ILE A 46 16.74 -12.22 0.87
N GLY A 47 17.14 -11.24 0.06
CA GLY A 47 18.29 -11.33 -0.84
C GLY A 47 19.57 -11.68 -0.09
N GLU A 48 19.83 -11.03 1.06
CA GLU A 48 20.97 -11.35 1.92
C GLU A 48 20.92 -12.79 2.47
N LYS A 49 19.76 -13.23 2.98
CA LYS A 49 19.57 -14.60 3.46
C LYS A 49 19.83 -15.64 2.36
N LEU A 50 19.42 -15.35 1.13
CA LEU A 50 19.68 -16.21 -0.03
C LEU A 50 21.17 -16.29 -0.37
N ARG A 51 21.90 -15.17 -0.33
CA ARG A 51 23.37 -15.16 -0.52
C ARG A 51 24.06 -16.00 0.56
N GLN A 52 23.68 -15.82 1.83
CA GLN A 52 24.21 -16.59 2.95
C GLN A 52 23.95 -18.10 2.80
N ALA A 53 22.83 -18.48 2.18
CA ALA A 53 22.49 -19.87 1.86
C ALA A 53 23.14 -20.41 0.57
N GLY A 54 24.01 -19.64 -0.09
CA GLY A 54 24.68 -20.02 -1.34
C GLY A 54 23.74 -20.07 -2.56
N ARG A 55 22.62 -19.34 -2.52
CA ARG A 55 21.62 -19.25 -3.60
C ARG A 55 21.80 -17.96 -4.41
N GLU A 56 22.98 -17.79 -4.99
CA GLU A 56 23.38 -16.53 -5.64
C GLU A 56 22.42 -16.09 -6.75
N GLU A 57 22.00 -16.99 -7.64
CA GLU A 57 21.08 -16.63 -8.72
C GLU A 57 19.71 -16.19 -8.21
N ALA A 58 19.17 -16.82 -7.16
CA ALA A 58 17.92 -16.38 -6.55
C ALA A 58 18.07 -15.01 -5.86
N ALA A 59 19.21 -14.76 -5.20
CA ALA A 59 19.50 -13.47 -4.61
C ALA A 59 19.60 -12.35 -5.66
N LYS A 60 20.16 -12.64 -6.83
CA LYS A 60 20.21 -11.69 -7.96
C LYS A 60 18.82 -11.31 -8.48
N GLU A 61 17.94 -12.29 -8.65
CA GLU A 61 16.55 -12.03 -9.06
C GLU A 61 15.80 -11.18 -8.03
N VAL A 62 15.99 -11.45 -6.74
CA VAL A 62 15.41 -10.63 -5.67
C VAL A 62 15.98 -9.21 -5.69
N GLN A 63 17.29 -9.05 -5.91
CA GLN A 63 17.92 -7.73 -6.05
C GLN A 63 17.33 -6.96 -7.24
N ALA A 64 17.13 -7.61 -8.38
CA ALA A 64 16.49 -6.99 -9.54
C ALA A 64 15.05 -6.55 -9.26
N ALA A 65 14.31 -7.32 -8.45
CA ALA A 65 12.98 -6.92 -7.99
C ALA A 65 13.02 -5.67 -7.10
N VAL A 66 13.99 -5.56 -6.18
CA VAL A 66 14.20 -4.36 -5.34
C VAL A 66 14.48 -3.12 -6.21
N GLU A 67 15.32 -3.27 -7.24
CA GLU A 67 15.61 -2.19 -8.19
C GLU A 67 14.36 -1.76 -8.96
N ALA A 68 13.52 -2.71 -9.39
CA ALA A 68 12.26 -2.43 -10.04
C ALA A 68 11.27 -1.69 -9.11
N PHE A 69 11.21 -2.07 -7.83
CA PHE A 69 10.44 -1.33 -6.82
C PHE A 69 10.96 0.10 -6.67
N THR A 70 12.27 0.30 -6.60
CA THR A 70 12.88 1.63 -6.47
C THR A 70 12.51 2.53 -7.65
N GLN A 71 12.67 2.03 -8.88
CA GLN A 71 12.32 2.77 -10.10
C GLN A 71 10.81 3.03 -10.19
N GLY A 72 9.97 2.07 -9.77
CA GLY A 72 8.52 2.24 -9.68
C GLY A 72 8.16 3.34 -8.68
N ASN A 73 8.78 3.33 -7.50
CA ASN A 73 8.55 4.30 -6.44
C ASN A 73 8.92 5.72 -6.85
N ASP A 74 9.98 5.91 -7.63
CA ASP A 74 10.32 7.23 -8.19
C ASP A 74 9.21 7.76 -9.11
N LYS A 75 8.61 6.88 -9.93
CA LYS A 75 7.47 7.24 -10.78
C LYS A 75 6.22 7.54 -9.97
N LEU A 76 5.94 6.77 -8.94
CA LEU A 76 4.79 7.01 -8.04
C LEU A 76 4.95 8.33 -7.29
N ALA A 77 6.16 8.64 -6.80
CA ALA A 77 6.47 9.92 -6.17
C ALA A 77 6.28 11.08 -7.15
N SER A 78 6.80 10.96 -8.38
CA SER A 78 6.58 11.96 -9.43
C SER A 78 5.10 12.14 -9.76
N ALA A 79 4.32 11.05 -9.83
CA ALA A 79 2.89 11.13 -10.05
C ALA A 79 2.18 11.90 -8.93
N LEU A 80 2.53 11.64 -7.66
CA LEU A 80 1.98 12.37 -6.52
C LEU A 80 2.27 13.88 -6.58
N GLU A 81 3.45 14.30 -7.06
CA GLU A 81 3.75 15.73 -7.25
C GLU A 81 2.83 16.40 -8.28
N HIS A 82 2.28 15.65 -9.25
CA HIS A 82 1.32 16.17 -10.22
C HIS A 82 -0.12 16.24 -9.69
N LEU A 83 -0.40 15.66 -8.52
CA LEU A 83 -1.72 15.64 -7.89
C LEU A 83 -1.85 16.63 -6.72
N LYS A 84 -0.77 17.36 -6.39
CA LYS A 84 -0.74 18.40 -5.34
C LYS A 84 -1.30 19.73 -5.82
#